data_AF-A0A8T7A6M1-F1
#
_entry.id   AF-A0A8T7A6M1-F1
#
_cell.length_a   1.000
_cell.length_b   1.000
_cell.length_c   1.000
_cell.angle_alpha   90.00
_cell.angle_beta   90.00
_cell.angle_gamma   90.00
#
_symmetry.space_group_name_H-M   'P 1'
#
loop_
_entity.id
_entity.type
_entity.pdbx_description
1 polymer ?
#
loop_
_entity_poly.entity_id
_entity_poly.type
_entity_poly.pdbx_seq_one_letter_code
_entity_poly.pdbx_strand_id
1 'polypeptide(L)'
;MRFLEISCLLFCLLAILSLGSQYPKLQKGLLTLSVVALALHLGIEGWRWQMVPVYVAISLLIFMTIRQTEVSGMLIGSKIAVLMLLSVPLFMLPIPSYPELSGAASVGTDSFDVVDNERGRVLPTKVWFPIDKPTLTKTAELQSAPWLEHQEKIGPVLARIAAMPGFIFNHLRHFKNGYKSDLKLAVANDKPLIVLSHGRGGIKEMNGFMAMEFASQGYIVIAPDHTKGAMYTVLQNGSEIPFDPKEFAEGENLPDPEYDQRIRELGQRWVQDLAVVTSYV
;
A
#
# COMPACT_ATOMS: atom_id res chain seq x y z
N MET A 1 1.39 -6.63 -13.43
CA MET A 1 1.52 -5.32 -14.11
C MET A 1 0.18 -4.90 -14.62
N ARG A 2 -0.10 -3.59 -14.66
CA ARG A 2 -1.37 -3.09 -15.19
C ARG A 2 -1.30 -2.94 -16.71
N PHE A 3 -2.47 -2.87 -17.35
CA PHE A 3 -2.57 -2.90 -18.80
C PHE A 3 -1.85 -1.72 -19.48
N LEU A 4 -1.93 -0.50 -18.92
CA LEU A 4 -1.31 0.68 -19.53
C LEU A 4 0.20 0.72 -19.28
N GLU A 5 0.70 0.19 -18.14
CA GLU A 5 2.14 -0.04 -17.92
C GLU A 5 2.75 -0.92 -19.02
N ILE A 6 2.09 -2.04 -19.33
CA ILE A 6 2.51 -2.97 -20.40
C ILE A 6 2.47 -2.27 -21.75
N SER A 7 1.41 -1.50 -22.02
CA SER A 7 1.26 -0.75 -23.27
C SER A 7 2.38 0.30 -23.43
N CYS A 8 2.72 1.03 -22.36
CA CYS A 8 3.83 1.99 -22.36
C CYS A 8 5.16 1.29 -22.69
N LEU A 9 5.45 0.17 -22.02
CA LEU A 9 6.67 -0.61 -22.25
C LEU A 9 6.74 -1.12 -23.68
N LEU A 10 5.66 -1.71 -24.18
CA LEU A 10 5.59 -2.31 -25.51
C LEU A 10 5.76 -1.26 -26.60
N PHE A 11 4.97 -0.19 -26.59
CA PHE A 11 5.08 0.85 -27.63
C PHE A 11 6.41 1.58 -27.57
N CYS A 12 6.94 1.84 -26.37
CA CYS A 12 8.25 2.45 -26.23
C CYS A 12 9.34 1.53 -26.77
N LEU A 13 9.30 0.23 -26.47
CA LEU A 13 10.26 -0.75 -26.99
C LEU A 13 10.19 -0.85 -28.52
N LEU A 14 8.99 -0.93 -29.10
CA LEU A 14 8.82 -0.96 -30.55
C LEU A 14 9.31 0.34 -31.21
N ALA A 15 9.06 1.50 -30.59
CA ALA A 15 9.58 2.78 -31.07
C ALA A 15 11.12 2.80 -31.08
N ILE A 16 11.75 2.28 -30.03
CA ILE A 16 13.22 2.13 -29.92
C ILE A 16 13.76 1.19 -31.00
N LEU A 17 13.14 0.02 -31.19
CA LEU A 17 13.58 -0.96 -32.19
C LEU A 17 13.40 -0.45 -33.63
N SER A 18 12.46 0.48 -33.85
CA SER A 18 12.25 1.11 -35.16
C SER A 18 13.25 2.24 -35.50
N LEU A 19 14.15 2.61 -34.57
CA LEU A 19 15.16 3.64 -34.81
C LEU A 19 16.10 3.25 -35.95
N GLY A 20 16.28 4.15 -36.93
CA GLY A 20 17.11 3.90 -38.11
C GLY A 20 16.49 2.95 -39.14
N SER A 21 15.22 2.57 -38.96
CA SER A 21 14.46 1.82 -39.95
C SER A 21 14.16 2.66 -41.20
N GLN A 22 13.99 2.00 -42.34
CA GLN A 22 13.50 2.61 -43.58
C GLN A 22 12.04 3.11 -43.51
N TYR A 23 11.34 2.90 -42.38
CA TYR A 23 9.93 3.26 -42.18
C TYR A 23 9.74 4.37 -41.12
N PRO A 24 10.12 5.63 -41.39
CA PRO A 24 10.05 6.73 -40.41
C PRO A 24 8.62 7.08 -39.97
N LYS A 25 7.61 6.81 -40.81
CA LYS A 25 6.19 6.99 -40.44
C LYS A 25 5.77 6.03 -39.32
N LEU A 26 6.28 4.79 -39.35
CA LEU A 26 6.01 3.79 -38.32
C LEU A 26 6.60 4.22 -36.98
N GLN A 27 7.85 4.68 -36.97
CA GLN A 27 8.50 5.20 -35.76
C GLN A 27 7.69 6.33 -35.11
N LYS A 28 7.25 7.34 -35.90
CA LYS A 28 6.42 8.44 -35.40
C LYS A 28 5.07 7.95 -34.85
N GLY A 29 4.45 6.97 -35.51
CA GLY A 29 3.22 6.32 -35.03
C GLY A 29 3.42 5.62 -33.69
N LEU A 30 4.47 4.81 -33.55
CA LEU A 30 4.80 4.10 -32.31
C LEU A 30 5.15 5.05 -31.16
N LEU A 31 5.88 6.14 -31.45
CA LEU A 31 6.14 7.18 -30.46
C LEU A 31 4.84 7.86 -30.02
N THR A 32 3.94 8.17 -30.95
CA THR A 32 2.63 8.77 -30.64
C THR A 32 1.81 7.84 -29.75
N LEU A 33 1.75 6.55 -30.08
CA LEU A 33 1.09 5.54 -29.25
C LEU A 33 1.71 5.44 -27.85
N SER A 34 3.04 5.52 -27.74
CA SER A 34 3.74 5.53 -26.45
C SER A 34 3.35 6.74 -25.60
N VAL A 35 3.25 7.93 -26.21
CA VAL A 35 2.84 9.16 -25.53
C VAL A 35 1.39 9.10 -25.09
N VAL A 36 0.49 8.58 -25.94
CA VAL A 36 -0.92 8.39 -25.59
C VAL A 36 -1.05 7.38 -24.45
N ALA A 37 -0.37 6.24 -24.53
CA ALA A 37 -0.36 5.24 -23.46
C ALA A 37 0.17 5.82 -22.15
N LEU A 38 1.23 6.63 -22.20
CA LEU A 38 1.78 7.31 -21.03
C LEU A 38 0.78 8.30 -20.42
N ALA A 39 0.12 9.12 -21.24
CA ALA A 39 -0.90 10.06 -20.77
C ALA A 39 -2.07 9.32 -20.10
N LEU A 40 -2.55 8.23 -20.71
CA LEU A 40 -3.60 7.38 -20.14
C LEU A 40 -3.13 6.72 -18.84
N HIS A 41 -1.91 6.19 -18.80
CA HIS A 41 -1.34 5.58 -17.58
C HIS A 41 -1.31 6.60 -16.43
N LEU A 42 -0.78 7.79 -16.66
CA LEU A 42 -0.70 8.83 -15.63
C LEU A 42 -2.08 9.32 -15.18
N GLY A 43 -3.07 9.38 -16.08
CA GLY A 43 -4.42 9.81 -15.77
C GLY A 43 -5.31 8.76 -15.10
N ILE A 44 -5.14 7.48 -15.45
CA ILE A 44 -6.03 6.39 -15.01
C ILE A 44 -5.37 5.52 -13.92
N GLU A 45 -4.17 5.01 -14.18
CA GLU A 45 -3.47 4.11 -13.25
C GLU A 45 -2.66 4.89 -12.20
N GLY A 46 -2.29 6.12 -12.54
CA GLY A 46 -1.53 7.05 -11.71
C GLY A 46 -0.03 6.78 -11.74
N TRP A 47 0.73 7.78 -11.30
CA TRP A 47 2.19 7.73 -11.29
C TRP A 47 2.77 6.53 -10.52
N ARG A 48 3.81 5.92 -11.09
CA ARG A 48 4.67 4.92 -10.45
C ARG A 48 6.14 5.22 -10.71
N TRP A 49 6.96 5.11 -9.67
CA TRP A 49 8.40 5.38 -9.79
C TRP A 49 9.11 4.30 -10.62
N GLN A 50 8.62 3.05 -10.62
CA GLN A 50 9.21 1.97 -11.41
C GLN A 50 9.14 2.21 -12.93
N MET A 51 8.25 3.10 -13.36
CA MET A 51 8.07 3.49 -14.76
C MET A 51 8.92 4.72 -15.14
N VAL A 52 9.67 5.32 -14.20
CA VAL A 52 10.55 6.47 -14.47
C VAL A 52 11.53 6.23 -15.63
N PRO A 53 12.19 5.06 -15.74
CA PRO A 53 13.06 4.81 -16.89
C PRO A 53 12.31 4.86 -18.23
N VAL A 54 11.07 4.39 -18.27
CA VAL A 54 10.18 4.45 -19.45
C VAL A 54 9.79 5.89 -19.75
N TYR A 55 9.45 6.69 -18.74
CA TYR A 55 9.12 8.10 -18.92
C TYR A 55 10.29 8.86 -19.54
N VAL A 56 11.49 8.64 -19.00
CA VAL A 56 12.74 9.23 -19.52
C VAL A 56 13.00 8.76 -20.96
N ALA A 57 12.83 7.47 -21.24
CA ALA A 57 13.00 6.92 -22.59
C ALA A 57 12.06 7.60 -23.60
N ILE A 58 10.77 7.73 -23.28
CA ILE A 58 9.78 8.41 -24.13
C ILE A 58 10.16 9.88 -24.32
N SER A 59 10.53 10.60 -23.25
CA SER A 59 10.96 12.00 -23.34
C SER A 59 12.20 12.19 -24.23
N LEU A 60 13.17 11.28 -24.15
CA LEU A 60 14.36 11.29 -25.01
C LEU A 60 13.99 11.06 -26.48
N LEU A 61 13.09 10.11 -26.77
CA LEU A 61 12.61 9.85 -28.14
C LEU A 61 11.86 11.06 -28.74
N ILE A 62 11.04 11.74 -27.94
CA ILE A 62 10.38 13.00 -28.34
C ILE A 62 11.44 14.05 -28.68
N PHE A 63 12.39 14.27 -27.77
CA PHE A 63 13.45 15.27 -27.94
C PHE A 63 14.26 15.03 -29.22
N MET A 64 14.66 13.78 -29.48
CA MET A 64 15.40 13.41 -30.69
C MET A 64 14.58 13.62 -31.96
N THR A 65 13.28 13.29 -31.92
CA THR A 65 12.37 13.48 -33.07
C THR A 65 12.20 14.97 -33.41
N ILE A 66 12.12 15.83 -32.39
CA ILE A 66 12.03 17.30 -32.57
C ILE A 66 13.35 17.87 -33.07
N ARG A 67 14.48 17.42 -32.51
CA ARG A 67 15.82 17.92 -32.84
C ARG A 67 16.41 17.36 -34.13
N GLN A 68 15.73 16.41 -34.78
CA GLN A 68 16.21 15.75 -36.00
C GLN A 68 17.64 15.23 -35.86
N THR A 69 17.99 14.68 -34.70
CA THR A 69 19.36 14.26 -34.41
C THR A 69 19.77 13.10 -35.30
N GLU A 70 20.75 13.31 -36.18
CA GLU A 70 21.35 12.28 -37.02
C GLU A 70 22.40 11.51 -36.22
N VAL A 71 21.95 10.47 -35.54
CA VAL A 71 22.83 9.61 -34.77
C VAL A 71 22.50 8.17 -35.13
N SER A 72 23.48 7.26 -35.05
CA SER A 72 23.26 5.84 -35.30
C SER A 72 22.12 5.31 -34.41
N GLY A 73 20.98 5.00 -35.04
CA GLY A 73 19.78 4.53 -34.36
C GLY A 73 20.04 3.29 -33.51
N MET A 74 20.99 2.45 -33.92
CA MET A 74 21.38 1.23 -33.22
C MET A 74 22.10 1.51 -31.89
N LEU A 75 23.01 2.47 -31.84
CA LEU A 75 23.77 2.81 -30.63
C LEU A 75 22.90 3.47 -29.56
N ILE A 76 21.99 4.35 -29.96
CA ILE A 76 21.04 4.97 -29.03
C ILE A 76 19.94 4.01 -28.64
N GLY A 77 19.41 3.24 -29.60
CA GLY A 77 18.40 2.24 -29.30
C GLY A 77 18.87 1.25 -28.24
N SER A 78 20.15 0.84 -28.32
CA SER A 78 20.78 -0.01 -27.30
C SER A 78 20.86 0.65 -25.93
N LYS A 79 21.24 1.93 -25.84
CA LYS A 79 21.32 2.67 -24.56
C LYS A 79 19.94 2.88 -23.93
N ILE A 80 18.93 3.21 -24.74
CA ILE A 80 17.55 3.37 -24.26
C ILE A 80 16.98 2.00 -23.88
N ALA A 81 17.28 0.93 -24.62
CA ALA A 81 16.88 -0.43 -24.24
C ALA A 81 17.50 -0.86 -22.90
N VAL A 82 18.78 -0.55 -22.65
CA VAL A 82 19.43 -0.79 -21.35
C VAL A 82 18.78 0.05 -20.25
N LEU A 83 18.42 1.31 -20.52
CA LEU A 83 17.67 2.13 -19.56
C LEU A 83 16.31 1.50 -19.23
N MET A 84 15.62 0.92 -20.21
CA MET A 84 14.34 0.24 -20.00
C MET A 84 14.48 -1.00 -19.10
N LEU A 85 15.63 -1.68 -19.09
CA LEU A 85 15.92 -2.77 -18.15
C LEU A 85 15.93 -2.31 -16.69
N LEU A 86 16.08 -1.01 -16.40
CA LEU A 86 15.90 -0.49 -15.04
C LEU A 86 14.44 -0.53 -14.57
N SER A 87 13.50 -0.84 -15.45
CA SER A 87 12.09 -1.07 -15.11
C SER A 87 11.82 -2.52 -14.68
N VAL A 88 12.82 -3.41 -14.70
CA VAL A 88 12.73 -4.80 -14.19
C VAL A 88 12.16 -4.91 -12.77
N PRO A 89 12.40 -3.97 -11.83
CA PRO A 89 11.74 -3.97 -10.52
C PRO A 89 10.20 -3.95 -10.58
N LEU A 90 9.57 -3.62 -11.71
CA LEU A 90 8.12 -3.81 -11.92
C LEU A 90 7.65 -5.24 -11.65
N PHE A 91 8.51 -6.22 -11.94
CA PHE A 91 8.22 -7.63 -11.75
C PHE A 91 8.53 -8.10 -10.33
N MET A 92 9.54 -7.50 -9.68
CA MET A 92 9.95 -7.87 -8.32
C MET A 92 9.14 -7.16 -7.23
N LEU A 93 8.56 -6.00 -7.54
CA LEU A 93 7.72 -5.18 -6.66
C LEU A 93 6.34 -4.95 -7.30
N PRO A 94 5.56 -6.02 -7.50
CA PRO A 94 4.20 -5.90 -8.02
C PRO A 94 3.32 -5.17 -6.99
N ILE A 95 2.21 -4.61 -7.46
CA ILE A 95 1.14 -4.21 -6.55
C ILE A 95 0.48 -5.51 -6.09
N PRO A 96 0.46 -5.80 -4.78
CA PRO A 96 -0.18 -7.00 -4.29
C PRO A 96 -1.66 -7.03 -4.66
N SER A 97 -2.22 -8.23 -4.74
CA SER A 97 -3.65 -8.47 -4.73
C SER A 97 -3.92 -9.53 -3.70
N TYR A 98 -4.99 -9.37 -2.93
CA TYR A 98 -5.44 -10.47 -2.10
C TYR A 98 -6.14 -11.54 -2.95
N PRO A 99 -6.12 -12.81 -2.49
CA PRO A 99 -7.05 -13.80 -3.00
C PRO A 99 -8.50 -13.31 -2.94
N GLU A 100 -9.36 -13.89 -3.76
CA GLU A 100 -10.80 -13.66 -3.63
C GLU A 100 -11.27 -14.10 -2.24
N LEU A 101 -12.10 -13.27 -1.62
CA LEU A 101 -12.69 -13.57 -0.32
C LEU A 101 -13.72 -14.70 -0.49
N SER A 102 -13.72 -15.68 0.41
CA SER A 102 -14.60 -16.84 0.27
C SER A 102 -16.02 -16.60 0.79
N GLY A 103 -16.22 -15.51 1.55
CA GLY A 103 -17.51 -15.15 2.13
C GLY A 103 -18.48 -14.47 1.16
N ALA A 104 -19.76 -14.54 1.50
CA ALA A 104 -20.83 -13.98 0.66
C ALA A 104 -20.89 -12.45 0.68
N ALA A 105 -20.47 -11.83 1.79
CA ALA A 105 -20.53 -10.39 1.98
C ALA A 105 -19.32 -9.68 1.35
N SER A 106 -19.51 -8.42 0.98
CA SER A 106 -18.38 -7.52 0.72
C SER A 106 -17.88 -6.92 2.03
N VAL A 107 -16.73 -6.24 2.02
CA VAL A 107 -16.09 -5.78 3.27
C VAL A 107 -15.95 -4.27 3.28
N GLY A 108 -16.55 -3.65 4.29
CA GLY A 108 -16.32 -2.27 4.69
C GLY A 108 -15.15 -2.15 5.65
N THR A 109 -14.46 -1.02 5.60
CA THR A 109 -13.37 -0.70 6.51
C THR A 109 -13.47 0.73 7.00
N ASP A 110 -13.14 0.93 8.26
CA ASP A 110 -13.01 2.25 8.88
C ASP A 110 -11.87 2.26 9.91
N SER A 111 -11.45 3.45 10.34
CA SER A 111 -10.44 3.62 11.38
C SER A 111 -10.73 4.80 12.30
N PHE A 112 -10.43 4.63 13.58
CA PHE A 112 -10.70 5.62 14.62
C PHE A 112 -9.70 5.50 15.77
N ASP A 113 -9.57 6.56 16.56
CA ASP A 113 -8.68 6.58 17.73
C ASP A 113 -9.48 6.23 18.99
N VAL A 114 -9.14 5.13 19.65
CA VAL A 114 -9.68 4.77 20.96
C VAL A 114 -8.83 5.43 22.04
N VAL A 115 -9.43 6.23 22.92
CA VAL A 115 -8.72 6.92 23.99
C VAL A 115 -8.92 6.21 25.32
N ASP A 116 -7.81 5.81 25.94
CA ASP A 116 -7.75 5.33 27.31
C ASP A 116 -7.25 6.45 28.22
N ASN A 117 -8.20 7.14 28.85
CA ASN A 117 -7.91 8.26 29.74
C ASN A 117 -7.21 7.84 31.03
N GLU A 118 -7.50 6.64 31.55
CA GLU A 118 -6.94 6.16 32.82
C GLU A 118 -5.45 5.90 32.70
N ARG A 119 -5.02 5.32 31.57
CA ARG A 119 -3.61 5.00 31.29
C ARG A 119 -2.91 6.07 30.46
N GLY A 120 -3.64 7.10 30.00
CA GLY A 120 -3.11 8.18 29.17
C GLY A 120 -2.62 7.68 27.81
N ARG A 121 -3.34 6.74 27.19
CA ARG A 121 -2.97 6.09 25.93
C ARG A 121 -4.01 6.37 24.86
N VAL A 122 -3.55 6.39 23.61
CA VAL A 122 -4.42 6.37 22.43
C VAL A 122 -4.10 5.10 21.67
N LEU A 123 -5.13 4.42 21.15
CA LEU A 123 -5.06 3.14 20.47
C LEU A 123 -5.77 3.28 19.12
N PRO A 124 -5.07 3.73 18.07
CA PRO A 124 -5.63 3.76 16.72
C PRO A 124 -6.09 2.38 16.32
N THR A 125 -7.34 2.28 15.91
CA THR A 125 -8.02 1.01 15.69
C THR A 125 -8.61 1.01 14.30
N LYS A 126 -8.37 -0.08 13.57
CA LYS A 126 -9.00 -0.35 12.29
C LYS A 126 -10.06 -1.41 12.48
N VAL A 127 -11.17 -1.25 11.78
CA VAL A 127 -12.31 -2.17 11.80
C VAL A 127 -12.64 -2.62 10.39
N TRP A 128 -13.02 -3.88 10.27
CA TRP A 128 -13.56 -4.51 9.07
C TRP A 128 -14.92 -5.12 9.41
N PHE A 129 -15.89 -4.95 8.52
CA PHE A 129 -17.25 -5.42 8.73
C PHE A 129 -17.92 -5.84 7.42
N PRO A 130 -18.89 -6.78 7.46
CA PRO A 130 -19.65 -7.17 6.28
C PRO A 130 -20.52 -6.02 5.77
N ILE A 131 -20.54 -5.85 4.46
CA ILE A 131 -21.48 -5.01 3.72
C ILE A 131 -22.28 -5.90 2.78
N ASP A 132 -23.60 -5.74 2.80
CA ASP A 132 -24.49 -6.41 1.87
C ASP A 132 -24.23 -5.92 0.43
N LYS A 133 -24.06 -6.86 -0.51
CA LYS A 133 -23.81 -6.54 -1.93
C LYS A 133 -24.86 -5.61 -2.57
N PRO A 134 -26.17 -5.71 -2.28
CA PRO A 134 -27.17 -4.75 -2.74
C PRO A 134 -26.97 -3.32 -2.21
N THR A 135 -26.27 -3.16 -1.09
CA THR A 135 -25.87 -1.85 -0.57
C THR A 135 -24.79 -1.24 -1.46
N LEU A 136 -23.81 -2.05 -1.91
CA LEU A 136 -22.78 -1.60 -2.85
C LEU A 136 -23.33 -0.99 -4.14
N THR A 137 -24.42 -1.55 -4.68
CA THR A 137 -25.02 -1.07 -5.93
C THR A 137 -25.87 0.18 -5.74
N LYS A 138 -26.38 0.43 -4.54
CA LYS A 138 -27.15 1.65 -4.21
C LYS A 138 -26.26 2.83 -3.86
N THR A 139 -25.14 2.58 -3.19
CA THR A 139 -24.16 3.62 -2.86
C THR A 139 -23.06 3.66 -3.91
N ALA A 140 -23.25 4.47 -4.96
CA ALA A 140 -22.23 4.81 -5.95
C ALA A 140 -20.98 5.51 -5.35
N GLU A 141 -20.94 5.71 -4.03
CA GLU A 141 -19.95 6.48 -3.29
C GLU A 141 -18.95 5.61 -2.48
N LEU A 142 -19.05 4.28 -2.52
CA LEU A 142 -18.09 3.42 -1.81
C LEU A 142 -16.73 3.44 -2.49
N GLN A 143 -15.90 4.39 -2.05
CA GLN A 143 -14.53 4.51 -2.49
C GLN A 143 -13.72 3.34 -1.95
N SER A 144 -12.97 2.67 -2.83
CA SER A 144 -12.05 1.61 -2.41
C SER A 144 -11.02 2.17 -1.40
N ALA A 145 -10.88 1.48 -0.27
CA ALA A 145 -10.00 1.92 0.81
C ALA A 145 -8.54 1.55 0.51
N PRO A 146 -7.57 2.42 0.84
CA PRO A 146 -6.17 2.03 0.78
C PRO A 146 -5.89 0.92 1.80
N TRP A 147 -5.00 -0.02 1.46
CA TRP A 147 -4.56 -1.04 2.42
C TRP A 147 -3.92 -0.39 3.65
N LEU A 148 -3.05 0.59 3.42
CA LEU A 148 -2.32 1.34 4.43
C LEU A 148 -2.76 2.79 4.43
N GLU A 149 -3.42 3.25 5.49
CA GLU A 149 -4.10 4.56 5.50
C GLU A 149 -3.17 5.76 5.43
N HIS A 150 -2.06 5.70 6.16
CA HIS A 150 -1.06 6.76 6.24
C HIS A 150 0.24 6.36 5.52
N GLN A 151 0.10 5.82 4.31
CA GLN A 151 1.24 5.28 3.59
C GLN A 151 2.36 6.30 3.35
N GLU A 152 2.03 7.57 3.14
CA GLU A 152 3.00 8.64 2.95
C GLU A 152 3.92 8.83 4.16
N LYS A 153 3.46 8.44 5.36
CA LYS A 153 4.25 8.46 6.60
C LYS A 153 4.88 7.10 6.91
N ILE A 154 4.11 6.02 6.79
CA ILE A 154 4.55 4.66 7.16
C ILE A 154 5.51 4.08 6.09
N GLY A 155 5.31 4.38 4.82
CA GLY A 155 6.12 3.87 3.70
C GLY A 155 7.62 4.20 3.83
N PRO A 156 8.01 5.45 4.10
CA PRO A 156 9.40 5.82 4.37
C PRO A 156 10.00 5.11 5.60
N VAL A 157 9.21 4.83 6.62
CA VAL A 157 9.65 4.08 7.81
C VAL A 157 9.94 2.62 7.46
N LEU A 158 9.03 1.96 6.73
CA LEU A 158 9.24 0.62 6.19
C LEU A 158 10.50 0.54 5.33
N ALA A 159 10.71 1.53 4.47
CA ALA A 159 11.90 1.61 3.63
C ALA A 159 13.19 1.72 4.46
N ARG A 160 13.19 2.55 5.50
CA ARG A 160 14.33 2.69 6.42
C ARG A 160 14.64 1.38 7.15
N ILE A 161 13.63 0.71 7.66
CA ILE A 161 13.77 -0.60 8.34
C ILE A 161 14.36 -1.64 7.37
N ALA A 162 13.92 -1.63 6.11
CA ALA A 162 14.45 -2.51 5.07
C ALA A 162 15.83 -2.09 4.53
N ALA A 163 16.44 -1.00 5.04
CA ALA A 163 17.66 -0.39 4.50
C ALA A 163 17.56 -0.05 3.00
N MET A 164 16.37 0.38 2.57
CA MET A 164 16.04 0.70 1.18
C MET A 164 15.79 2.21 1.00
N PRO A 165 15.85 2.73 -0.23
CA PRO A 165 15.47 4.11 -0.52
C PRO A 165 14.03 4.40 -0.12
N GLY A 166 13.77 5.57 0.48
CA GLY A 166 12.47 5.95 1.05
C GLY A 166 11.26 5.85 0.12
N PHE A 167 11.48 5.86 -1.20
CA PHE A 167 10.43 5.76 -2.21
C PHE A 167 10.10 4.33 -2.64
N ILE A 168 10.86 3.31 -2.21
CA ILE A 168 10.79 1.94 -2.74
C ILE A 168 9.35 1.39 -2.65
N PHE A 169 8.65 1.65 -1.54
CA PHE A 169 7.30 1.17 -1.26
C PHE A 169 6.17 2.13 -1.67
N ASN A 170 6.47 3.27 -2.31
CA ASN A 170 5.44 4.24 -2.73
C ASN A 170 4.39 3.65 -3.68
N HIS A 171 4.72 2.57 -4.38
CA HIS A 171 3.80 1.87 -5.27
C HIS A 171 2.67 1.16 -4.54
N LEU A 172 2.82 0.84 -3.24
CA LEU A 172 1.79 0.17 -2.45
C LEU A 172 0.55 1.05 -2.22
N ARG A 173 0.57 2.35 -2.58
CA ARG A 173 -0.59 3.26 -2.46
C ARG A 173 -1.72 2.89 -3.40
N HIS A 174 -1.36 2.09 -4.39
CA HIS A 174 -2.25 1.53 -5.37
C HIS A 174 -2.82 0.19 -4.92
N PHE A 175 -2.30 -0.38 -3.82
CA PHE A 175 -2.89 -1.55 -3.19
C PHE A 175 -4.07 -1.12 -2.33
N LYS A 176 -5.27 -1.41 -2.83
CA LYS A 176 -6.53 -1.07 -2.19
C LYS A 176 -7.27 -2.35 -1.80
N ASN A 177 -7.97 -2.31 -0.68
CA ASN A 177 -8.71 -3.45 -0.17
C ASN A 177 -9.95 -2.97 0.62
N GLY A 178 -11.06 -3.68 0.46
CA GLY A 178 -12.34 -3.26 1.01
C GLY A 178 -12.83 -1.90 0.49
N TYR A 179 -13.86 -1.39 1.17
CA TYR A 179 -14.53 -0.14 0.84
C TYR A 179 -14.56 0.77 2.06
N LYS A 180 -14.24 2.06 1.87
CA LYS A 180 -14.47 3.06 2.91
C LYS A 180 -15.96 3.15 3.16
N SER A 181 -16.36 2.95 4.40
CA SER A 181 -17.75 3.07 4.84
C SER A 181 -17.76 3.54 6.28
N ASP A 182 -18.65 4.49 6.61
CA ASP A 182 -18.82 4.94 7.98
C ASP A 182 -19.25 3.76 8.86
N LEU A 183 -18.48 3.50 9.92
CA LEU A 183 -18.72 2.46 10.91
C LEU A 183 -20.16 2.47 11.45
N LYS A 184 -20.78 3.65 11.58
CA LYS A 184 -22.16 3.80 12.08
C LYS A 184 -23.21 3.08 11.23
N LEU A 185 -22.91 2.78 9.96
CA LEU A 185 -23.80 2.05 9.06
C LEU A 185 -23.79 0.53 9.27
N ALA A 186 -22.82 -0.04 10.02
CA ALA A 186 -22.60 -1.48 10.09
C ALA A 186 -22.69 -2.10 11.49
N VAL A 187 -22.67 -1.29 12.56
CA VAL A 187 -22.89 -1.75 13.94
C VAL A 187 -24.39 -1.95 14.19
N ALA A 188 -25.00 -2.85 13.41
CA ALA A 188 -26.27 -3.47 13.74
C ALA A 188 -25.96 -4.67 14.68
N ASN A 189 -25.97 -4.35 15.97
CA ASN A 189 -25.62 -5.07 17.22
C ASN A 189 -25.68 -6.62 17.39
N ASP A 190 -25.66 -7.48 16.37
CA ASP A 190 -25.79 -8.95 16.58
C ASP A 190 -24.69 -9.82 15.91
N LYS A 191 -23.55 -9.23 15.52
CA LYS A 191 -22.48 -9.97 14.83
C LYS A 191 -21.34 -10.37 15.78
N PRO A 192 -20.76 -11.58 15.61
CA PRO A 192 -19.61 -11.99 16.40
C PRO A 192 -18.39 -11.09 16.14
N LEU A 193 -17.71 -10.71 17.22
CA LEU A 193 -16.51 -9.86 17.19
C LEU A 193 -15.23 -10.72 17.22
N ILE A 194 -14.28 -10.40 16.34
CA ILE A 194 -12.91 -10.92 16.36
C ILE A 194 -11.96 -9.75 16.62
N VAL A 195 -11.04 -9.94 17.55
CA VAL A 195 -10.01 -8.96 17.88
C VAL A 195 -8.65 -9.50 17.42
N LEU A 196 -7.97 -8.75 16.56
CA LEU A 196 -6.64 -9.09 16.07
C LEU A 196 -5.60 -8.23 16.77
N SER A 197 -4.68 -8.88 17.48
CA SER A 197 -3.51 -8.25 18.07
C SER A 197 -2.30 -8.48 17.17
N HIS A 198 -1.61 -7.41 16.76
CA HIS A 198 -0.37 -7.55 16.01
C HIS A 198 0.79 -8.00 16.91
N GLY A 199 1.88 -8.51 16.33
CA GLY A 199 3.11 -8.84 17.07
C GLY A 199 4.01 -7.62 17.30
N ARG A 200 5.19 -7.81 17.93
CA ARG A 200 6.21 -6.75 18.10
C ARG A 200 6.51 -6.06 16.76
N GLY A 201 6.42 -4.73 16.73
CA GLY A 201 6.69 -3.96 15.51
C GLY A 201 5.72 -4.26 14.37
N GLY A 202 4.53 -4.80 14.68
CA GLY A 202 3.42 -4.90 13.74
C GLY A 202 2.68 -3.58 13.59
N ILE A 203 1.59 -3.60 12.83
CA ILE A 203 0.62 -2.51 12.66
C ILE A 203 -0.78 -3.09 12.57
N LYS A 204 -1.81 -2.29 12.86
CA LYS A 204 -3.23 -2.70 12.79
C LYS A 204 -3.63 -3.27 11.43
N GLU A 205 -3.00 -2.84 10.33
CA GLU A 205 -3.24 -3.35 8.98
C GLU A 205 -2.53 -4.68 8.64
N MET A 206 -1.65 -5.19 9.53
CA MET A 206 -0.75 -6.32 9.25
C MET A 206 -1.51 -7.61 8.89
N ASN A 207 -2.66 -7.85 9.53
CA ASN A 207 -3.51 -9.02 9.29
C ASN A 207 -4.70 -8.70 8.36
N GLY A 208 -4.58 -7.68 7.50
CA GLY A 208 -5.69 -7.17 6.70
C GLY A 208 -6.43 -8.22 5.85
N PHE A 209 -5.74 -9.17 5.22
CA PHE A 209 -6.41 -10.24 4.47
C PHE A 209 -7.29 -11.11 5.37
N MET A 210 -6.73 -11.55 6.50
CA MET A 210 -7.45 -12.38 7.48
C MET A 210 -8.66 -11.63 8.04
N ALA A 211 -8.50 -10.35 8.37
CA ALA A 211 -9.59 -9.51 8.84
C ALA A 211 -10.72 -9.39 7.80
N MET A 212 -10.37 -9.20 6.53
CA MET A 212 -11.37 -9.16 5.47
C MET A 212 -12.04 -10.50 5.21
N GLU A 213 -11.30 -11.60 5.28
CA GLU A 213 -11.87 -12.94 5.11
C GLU A 213 -12.93 -13.19 6.18
N PHE A 214 -12.62 -12.95 7.45
CA PHE A 214 -13.61 -13.06 8.52
C PHE A 214 -14.77 -12.08 8.34
N ALA A 215 -14.51 -10.83 7.97
CA ALA A 215 -15.58 -9.87 7.73
C ALA A 215 -16.52 -10.31 6.60
N SER A 216 -15.99 -10.92 5.53
CA SER A 216 -16.79 -11.45 4.42
C SER A 216 -17.72 -12.61 4.84
N GLN A 217 -17.37 -13.30 5.92
CA GLN A 217 -18.16 -14.38 6.54
C GLN A 217 -19.17 -13.87 7.58
N GLY A 218 -19.24 -12.55 7.81
CA GLY A 218 -20.24 -11.94 8.68
C GLY A 218 -19.74 -11.52 10.07
N TYR A 219 -18.44 -11.59 10.33
CA TYR A 219 -17.84 -11.13 11.59
C TYR A 219 -17.55 -9.63 11.56
N ILE A 220 -17.58 -8.98 12.72
CA ILE A 220 -16.91 -7.70 12.91
C ILE A 220 -15.47 -8.02 13.33
N VAL A 221 -14.49 -7.40 12.70
CA VAL A 221 -13.07 -7.59 13.04
C VAL A 221 -12.46 -6.26 13.41
N ILE A 222 -11.80 -6.18 14.56
CA ILE A 222 -11.08 -4.99 14.99
C ILE A 222 -9.61 -5.31 15.24
N ALA A 223 -8.74 -4.35 14.89
CA ALA A 223 -7.31 -4.44 15.16
C ALA A 223 -6.79 -3.09 15.64
N PRO A 224 -6.30 -2.98 16.89
CA PRO A 224 -5.63 -1.79 17.35
C PRO A 224 -4.12 -1.81 17.07
N ASP A 225 -3.54 -0.62 16.93
CA ASP A 225 -2.12 -0.38 17.15
C ASP A 225 -1.88 -0.29 18.67
N HIS A 226 -1.05 -1.18 19.21
CA HIS A 226 -0.50 -0.99 20.55
C HIS A 226 0.55 0.12 20.50
N THR A 227 0.18 1.35 20.84
CA THR A 227 1.10 2.51 20.72
C THR A 227 2.41 2.29 21.45
N LYS A 228 3.51 2.74 20.80
CA LYS A 228 4.92 2.44 21.10
C LYS A 228 5.37 1.00 20.84
N GLY A 229 4.43 0.04 20.82
CA GLY A 229 4.67 -1.35 20.47
C GLY A 229 4.55 -1.65 18.97
N ALA A 230 3.73 -0.87 18.27
CA ALA A 230 3.59 -0.89 16.82
C ALA A 230 4.80 -0.22 16.13
N MET A 231 5.08 -0.62 14.89
CA MET A 231 6.22 -0.12 14.11
C MET A 231 6.23 1.40 13.99
N TYR A 232 5.07 1.95 13.67
CA TYR A 232 4.86 3.38 13.48
C TYR A 232 3.37 3.66 13.49
N THR A 233 2.93 4.41 14.49
CA THR A 233 1.51 4.74 14.64
C THR A 233 1.26 6.17 14.19
N VAL A 234 0.20 6.36 13.40
CA VAL A 234 -0.29 7.67 13.00
C VAL A 234 -1.74 7.78 13.49
N LEU A 235 -2.01 8.81 14.28
CA LEU A 235 -3.35 9.12 14.81
C LEU A 235 -4.21 9.79 13.72
N GLN A 236 -5.53 9.82 13.90
CA GLN A 236 -6.45 10.49 12.97
C GLN A 236 -6.18 12.00 12.85
N ASN A 237 -5.68 12.63 13.91
CA ASN A 237 -5.25 14.04 13.89
C ASN A 237 -3.89 14.27 13.21
N GLY A 238 -3.24 13.21 12.72
CA GLY A 238 -1.94 13.24 12.06
C GLY A 238 -0.74 13.17 12.98
N SER A 239 -0.90 13.11 14.31
CA SER A 239 0.20 12.93 15.26
C SER A 239 0.87 11.57 15.08
N GLU A 240 2.17 11.50 15.33
CA GLU A 240 2.99 10.33 15.04
C GLU A 240 3.60 9.80 16.34
N ILE A 241 3.47 8.50 16.57
CA ILE A 241 4.02 7.80 17.74
C ILE A 241 4.92 6.68 17.21
N PRO A 242 6.26 6.85 17.26
CA PRO A 242 7.19 5.83 16.77
C PRO A 242 7.24 4.62 17.70
N PHE A 243 7.74 3.51 17.17
CA PHE A 243 8.15 2.35 17.97
C PHE A 243 9.17 2.76 19.05
N ASP A 244 8.97 2.26 20.27
CA ASP A 244 9.91 2.43 21.39
C ASP A 244 10.54 1.07 21.73
N PRO A 245 11.82 0.85 21.37
CA PRO A 245 12.52 -0.40 21.66
C PRO A 245 12.54 -0.78 23.15
N LYS A 246 12.45 0.21 24.05
CA LYS A 246 12.44 -0.02 25.50
C LYS A 246 11.17 -0.70 25.99
N GLU A 247 10.08 -0.65 25.22
CA GLU A 247 8.88 -1.43 25.53
C GLU A 247 9.17 -2.93 25.53
N PHE A 248 10.18 -3.37 24.78
CA PHE A 248 10.63 -4.76 24.68
C PHE A 248 11.99 -5.01 25.33
N ALA A 249 12.42 -4.12 26.25
CA ALA A 249 13.71 -4.17 26.93
C ALA A 249 14.94 -4.20 26.01
N GLU A 250 14.83 -3.66 24.80
CA GLU A 250 15.94 -3.66 23.84
C GLU A 250 17.08 -2.76 24.31
N GLY A 251 18.28 -3.34 24.39
CA GLY A 251 19.49 -2.66 24.86
C GLY A 251 19.67 -2.64 26.37
N GLU A 252 18.76 -3.24 27.15
CA GLU A 252 18.83 -3.25 28.62
C GLU A 252 19.68 -4.40 29.20
N ASN A 253 20.12 -5.38 28.38
CA ASN A 253 20.95 -6.54 28.79
C ASN A 253 20.47 -7.20 30.09
N LEU A 254 19.15 -7.39 30.22
CA LEU A 254 18.53 -7.97 31.42
C LEU A 254 18.84 -9.49 31.52
N PRO A 255 19.00 -10.04 32.73
CA PRO A 255 18.94 -11.48 32.95
C PRO A 255 17.58 -12.06 32.50
N ASP A 256 17.58 -13.32 32.02
CA ASP A 256 16.36 -13.96 31.48
C ASP A 256 15.11 -13.83 32.38
N PRO A 257 15.18 -14.03 33.72
CA PRO A 257 14.00 -13.89 34.56
C PRO A 257 13.40 -12.48 34.60
N GLU A 258 14.25 -11.45 34.54
CA GLU A 258 13.84 -10.04 34.54
C GLU A 258 13.27 -9.65 33.17
N TYR A 259 13.91 -10.09 32.09
CA TYR A 259 13.40 -9.95 30.73
C TYR A 259 12.00 -10.58 30.60
N ASP A 260 11.85 -11.81 31.05
CA ASP A 260 10.59 -12.54 31.01
C ASP A 260 9.48 -11.84 31.81
N GLN A 261 9.83 -11.27 32.98
CA GLN A 261 8.88 -10.47 33.75
C GLN A 261 8.45 -9.24 32.96
N ARG A 262 9.40 -8.53 32.34
CA ARG A 262 9.13 -7.33 31.57
C ARG A 262 8.20 -7.60 30.39
N ILE A 263 8.42 -8.70 29.67
CA ILE A 263 7.55 -9.12 28.56
C ILE A 263 6.17 -9.56 29.06
N ARG A 264 6.07 -10.20 30.22
CA ARG A 264 4.76 -10.50 30.84
C ARG A 264 3.98 -9.23 31.17
N GLU A 265 4.62 -8.22 31.75
CA GLU A 265 3.99 -6.93 32.05
C GLU A 265 3.53 -6.21 30.78
N LEU A 266 4.34 -6.24 29.71
CA LEU A 266 3.94 -5.73 28.40
C LEU A 266 2.70 -6.47 27.86
N GLY A 267 2.70 -7.80 27.93
CA GLY A 267 1.56 -8.63 27.51
C GLY A 267 0.28 -8.29 28.25
N GLN A 268 0.35 -8.12 29.58
CA GLN A 268 -0.81 -7.68 30.37
C GLN A 268 -1.32 -6.30 29.95
N ARG A 269 -0.42 -5.36 29.64
CA ARG A 269 -0.80 -4.04 29.13
C ARG A 269 -1.50 -4.12 27.77
N TRP A 270 -1.05 -5.00 26.88
CA TRP A 270 -1.69 -5.21 25.58
C TRP A 270 -3.06 -5.86 25.74
N VAL A 271 -3.22 -6.82 26.67
CA VAL A 271 -4.55 -7.37 27.01
C VAL A 271 -5.51 -6.27 27.49
N GLN A 272 -5.02 -5.33 28.32
CA GLN A 272 -5.81 -4.16 28.74
C GLN A 272 -6.14 -3.23 27.55
N ASP A 273 -5.19 -3.01 26.63
CA ASP A 273 -5.44 -2.23 25.40
C ASP A 273 -6.59 -2.85 24.60
N LEU A 274 -6.61 -4.19 24.44
CA LEU A 274 -7.69 -4.90 23.76
C LEU A 274 -9.03 -4.74 24.49
N ALA A 275 -9.05 -4.87 25.82
CA ALA A 275 -10.26 -4.74 26.62
C ALA A 275 -10.91 -3.35 26.48
N VAL A 276 -10.10 -2.29 26.43
CA VAL A 276 -10.59 -0.93 26.18
C VAL A 276 -11.17 -0.83 24.77
N VAL A 277 -10.44 -1.31 23.76
CA VAL A 277 -10.88 -1.25 22.37
C VAL A 277 -12.18 -2.03 22.13
N THR A 278 -12.37 -3.19 22.76
CA THR A 278 -13.63 -3.95 22.65
C THR A 278 -14.81 -3.29 23.36
N SER A 279 -14.58 -2.38 24.31
CA SER A 279 -15.68 -1.66 24.96
C SER A 279 -16.27 -0.52 24.11
N TYR A 280 -15.59 -0.15 23.02
CA TYR A 280 -16.01 0.91 22.10
C TYR A 280 -16.88 0.42 20.93
N VAL A 281 -16.99 -0.90 20.73
CA VAL A 281 -17.67 -1.56 19.61
C VAL A 281 -18.75 -2.48 20.16
#